data_AF-A0A164IQF9-F1
#
_entry.id   AF-A0A164IQF9-F1
#
_cell.length_a   1.000
_cell.length_b   1.000
_cell.length_c   1.000
_cell.angle_alpha   90.00
_cell.angle_beta   90.00
_cell.angle_gamma   90.00
#
_symmetry.space_group_name_H-M   'P 1'
#
loop_
_entity.id
_entity.type
_entity.pdbx_description
1 polymer ?
#
loop_
_entity_poly.entity_id
_entity_poly.type
_entity_poly.pdbx_seq_one_letter_code
_entity_poly.pdbx_strand_id
1 'polypeptide(L)'
;AYEMATVTEITPYDRLPQITLDGVLPVDAGGLKFSYSTEFVRFERDLRKGMFTDEDGATSPWYDTRIPGLARANGNRIHVEPGVSLPLDWSYGFIKPSVKYLYTQYDLDLDQQGKNTLLAGQEFNSSEDRSVPIFSVDSGLYFDRNTELFGNQYKQTLEPRLFYL
;
A
#
# COMPACT_ATOMS: atom_id res chain seq x y z
N ALA A 1 6.40 16.98 20.88
CA ALA A 1 5.24 17.89 20.81
C ALA A 1 4.05 17.11 21.35
N TYR A 2 3.32 17.65 22.33
CA TYR A 2 2.10 17.01 22.84
C TYR A 2 1.03 17.18 21.76
N GLU A 3 0.65 16.10 21.10
CA GLU A 3 -0.51 16.09 20.21
C GLU A 3 -1.75 16.12 21.11
N MET A 4 -2.67 17.08 20.89
CA MET A 4 -3.92 17.10 21.65
C MET A 4 -4.67 15.81 21.34
N ALA A 5 -4.98 15.02 22.37
CA ALA A 5 -5.68 13.75 22.18
C ALA A 5 -7.07 14.04 21.58
N THR A 6 -7.24 13.76 20.29
CA THR A 6 -8.51 13.93 19.59
C THR A 6 -9.53 12.96 20.21
N VAL A 7 -10.54 13.52 20.88
CA VAL A 7 -11.57 12.76 21.61
C VAL A 7 -12.66 12.20 20.68
N THR A 8 -12.75 12.74 19.47
CA THR A 8 -13.78 12.41 18.48
C THR A 8 -13.39 11.30 17.50
N GLU A 9 -12.16 10.81 17.56
CA GLU A 9 -11.62 9.85 16.59
C GLU A 9 -11.15 8.57 17.26
N ILE A 10 -11.15 7.48 16.50
CA ILE A 10 -10.58 6.20 16.92
C ILE A 10 -9.07 6.34 17.03
N THR A 11 -8.46 5.74 18.06
CA THR A 11 -7.00 5.75 18.21
C THR A 11 -6.34 5.19 16.93
N PRO A 12 -5.37 5.91 16.33
CA PRO A 12 -4.66 5.42 15.15
C PRO A 12 -3.71 4.28 15.50
N TYR A 13 -3.24 3.56 14.48
CA TYR A 13 -2.14 2.62 14.65
C TYR A 13 -0.80 3.35 14.60
N ASP A 14 0.10 2.95 15.49
CA ASP A 14 1.52 3.26 15.43
C ASP A 14 2.25 2.22 14.58
N ARG A 15 3.30 2.67 13.90
CA ARG A 15 4.21 1.83 13.12
C ARG A 15 5.60 1.88 13.74
N LEU A 16 5.88 0.97 14.66
CA LEU A 16 7.12 1.02 15.43
C LEU A 16 7.63 -0.40 15.79
N PRO A 17 8.76 -0.85 15.20
CA PRO A 17 9.53 -0.22 14.14
C PRO A 17 8.89 -0.39 12.75
N GLN A 18 9.31 0.46 11.81
CA GLN A 18 9.12 0.27 10.37
C GLN A 18 10.49 0.28 9.69
N ILE A 19 10.78 -0.79 8.95
CA ILE A 19 12.01 -0.94 8.18
C ILE A 19 11.61 -1.26 6.75
N THR A 20 12.08 -0.45 5.81
CA THR A 20 11.90 -0.67 4.39
C THR A 20 13.27 -0.83 3.73
N LEU A 21 13.36 -1.76 2.79
CA LEU A 21 14.52 -1.91 1.93
C LEU A 21 14.04 -2.12 0.50
N ASP A 22 14.27 -1.09 -0.31
CA ASP A 22 13.85 -1.01 -1.69
C ASP A 22 15.09 -0.84 -2.58
N GLY A 23 15.11 -1.52 -3.71
CA GLY A 23 16.26 -1.42 -4.60
C GLY A 23 16.02 -1.95 -6.00
N VAL A 24 16.96 -1.61 -6.87
CA VAL A 24 17.11 -2.16 -8.21
C VAL A 24 18.50 -2.79 -8.30
N LEU A 25 18.60 -3.95 -8.94
CA LEU A 25 19.90 -4.59 -9.14
C LEU A 25 20.55 -4.03 -10.41
N PRO A 26 21.80 -3.53 -10.32
CA PRO A 26 22.55 -3.03 -11.48
C PRO A 26 23.17 -4.19 -12.26
N VAL A 27 22.36 -5.17 -12.66
CA VAL A 27 22.80 -6.33 -13.44
C VAL A 27 22.45 -6.10 -14.90
N ASP A 28 23.45 -6.21 -15.77
CA ASP A 28 23.26 -6.13 -17.21
C ASP A 28 22.97 -7.54 -17.78
N ALA A 29 21.74 -8.02 -17.58
CA ALA A 29 21.27 -9.32 -18.03
C ALA A 29 20.33 -9.16 -19.23
N GLY A 30 20.88 -8.77 -20.38
CA GLY A 30 20.13 -8.69 -21.64
C GLY A 30 18.98 -7.67 -21.61
N GLY A 31 19.17 -6.55 -20.90
CA GLY A 31 18.16 -5.49 -20.75
C GLY A 31 17.10 -5.74 -19.67
N LEU A 32 17.12 -6.89 -18.98
CA LEU A 32 16.26 -7.13 -17.83
C LEU A 32 16.64 -6.22 -16.66
N LYS A 33 15.62 -5.64 -16.03
CA LYS A 33 15.75 -4.87 -14.79
C LYS A 33 15.09 -5.64 -13.66
N PHE A 34 15.88 -5.95 -12.64
CA PHE A 34 15.41 -6.60 -11.42
C PHE A 34 15.21 -5.55 -10.34
N SER A 35 14.07 -5.60 -9.66
CA SER A 35 13.77 -4.78 -8.49
C SER A 35 13.36 -5.65 -7.32
N TYR A 36 13.47 -5.11 -6.13
CA TYR A 36 12.91 -5.71 -4.93
C TYR A 36 12.41 -4.60 -4.01
N SER A 37 11.29 -4.86 -3.37
CA SER A 37 10.78 -4.05 -2.26
C SER A 37 10.53 -4.99 -1.10
N THR A 38 11.00 -4.61 0.08
CA THR A 38 10.81 -5.38 1.29
C THR A 38 10.44 -4.45 2.43
N GLU A 39 9.52 -4.88 3.27
CA GLU A 39 9.06 -4.11 4.41
C GLU A 39 8.84 -5.03 5.60
N PHE A 40 9.33 -4.60 6.76
CA PHE A 40 8.93 -5.12 8.05
C PHE A 40 8.29 -3.98 8.85
N VAL A 41 7.06 -4.19 9.33
CA VAL A 41 6.36 -3.23 10.18
C VAL A 41 5.75 -3.95 11.36
N ARG A 42 5.89 -3.37 12.54
CA ARG A 42 5.03 -3.70 13.68
C ARG A 42 3.95 -2.64 13.81
N PHE A 43 2.70 -3.07 13.68
CA PHE A 43 1.52 -2.27 13.93
C PHE A 43 1.10 -2.46 15.38
N GLU A 44 1.14 -1.38 16.15
CA GLU A 44 0.62 -1.36 17.51
C GLU A 44 -0.47 -0.32 17.64
N ARG A 45 -1.41 -0.61 18.53
CA ARG A 45 -2.43 0.34 18.93
C ARG A 45 -2.92 0.00 20.32
N ASP A 46 -2.85 0.99 21.20
CA ASP A 46 -3.44 0.90 22.54
C ASP A 46 -4.84 1.52 22.53
N LEU A 47 -5.87 0.69 22.58
CA LEU A 47 -7.26 1.13 22.52
C LEU A 47 -7.72 1.66 23.88
N ARG A 48 -8.19 2.91 23.90
CA ARG A 48 -8.76 3.54 25.10
C ARG A 48 -10.00 2.80 25.57
N LYS A 49 -10.12 2.63 26.89
CA LYS A 49 -11.20 1.88 27.54
C LYS A 49 -11.98 2.78 28.49
N GLY A 50 -13.25 2.42 28.71
CA GLY A 50 -14.13 3.12 29.64
C GLY A 50 -14.78 4.37 29.06
N MET A 51 -15.12 5.28 29.96
CA MET A 51 -15.80 6.54 29.64
C MET A 51 -14.80 7.70 29.69
N PHE A 52 -15.04 8.72 28.89
CA PHE A 52 -14.42 10.03 29.04
C PHE A 52 -15.47 11.05 29.46
N THR A 53 -15.00 12.09 30.13
CA THR A 53 -15.81 13.26 30.49
C THR A 53 -15.32 14.45 29.68
N ASP A 54 -16.22 15.12 28.99
CA ASP A 54 -15.90 16.31 28.19
C ASP A 54 -15.80 17.58 29.06
N GLU A 55 -15.46 18.70 28.43
CA GLU A 55 -15.33 20.01 29.08
C GLU A 55 -16.66 20.51 29.70
N ASP A 56 -17.79 20.02 29.20
CA ASP A 56 -19.13 20.32 29.68
C ASP A 56 -19.59 19.38 30.83
N GLY A 57 -18.75 18.41 31.21
CA GLY A 57 -19.03 17.44 32.26
C GLY A 57 -19.92 16.28 31.82
N ALA A 58 -20.28 16.18 30.54
CA ALA A 58 -21.01 15.04 30.01
C ALA A 58 -20.06 13.84 29.82
N THR A 59 -20.55 12.65 30.15
CA THR A 59 -19.75 11.42 30.14
C THR A 59 -20.22 10.51 29.02
N SER A 60 -19.30 10.07 28.16
CA SER A 60 -19.60 9.17 27.05
C SER A 60 -18.49 8.13 26.84
N PRO A 61 -18.77 6.95 26.26
CA PRO A 61 -17.74 5.94 26.04
C PRO A 61 -16.76 6.39 24.94
N TRP A 62 -15.49 6.04 25.08
CA TRP A 62 -14.50 6.24 24.00
C TRP A 62 -14.97 5.56 22.71
N TYR A 63 -14.75 6.20 21.56
CA TYR A 63 -15.08 5.61 20.25
C TYR A 63 -14.38 4.27 20.01
N ASP A 64 -13.19 4.07 20.58
CA ASP A 64 -12.41 2.82 20.57
C ASP A 64 -13.18 1.59 21.09
N THR A 65 -14.17 1.80 21.97
CA THR A 65 -15.00 0.72 22.52
C THR A 65 -15.92 0.08 21.48
N ARG A 66 -16.17 0.78 20.37
CA ARG A 66 -17.06 0.33 19.29
C ARG A 66 -16.36 -0.49 18.22
N ILE A 67 -15.04 -0.66 18.30
CA ILE A 67 -14.24 -1.42 17.33
C ILE A 67 -14.45 -2.91 17.58
N PRO A 68 -15.02 -3.67 16.62
CA PRO A 68 -15.28 -5.10 16.78
C PRO A 68 -14.19 -5.97 16.15
N GLY A 69 -14.07 -7.21 16.62
CA GLY A 69 -13.42 -8.29 15.90
C GLY A 69 -11.97 -8.00 15.49
N LEU A 70 -11.61 -8.46 14.27
CA LEU A 70 -10.27 -8.32 13.70
C LEU A 70 -9.80 -6.87 13.59
N ALA A 71 -10.70 -5.89 13.59
CA ALA A 71 -10.34 -4.48 13.55
C ALA A 71 -9.64 -4.01 14.82
N ARG A 72 -9.51 -4.84 15.86
CA ARG A 72 -8.73 -4.60 17.09
C ARG A 72 -7.33 -5.23 17.07
N ALA A 73 -6.97 -5.97 16.02
CA ALA A 73 -5.74 -6.75 15.98
C ALA A 73 -4.49 -5.85 15.95
N ASN A 74 -3.44 -6.25 16.66
CA ASN A 74 -2.08 -5.71 16.54
C ASN A 74 -1.20 -6.76 15.89
N GLY A 75 0.01 -6.42 15.45
CA GLY A 75 0.89 -7.46 14.93
C GLY A 75 2.03 -6.98 14.05
N ASN A 76 2.85 -7.96 13.64
CA ASN A 76 3.95 -7.75 12.73
C ASN A 76 3.49 -8.10 11.30
N ARG A 77 4.03 -7.37 10.31
CA ARG A 77 3.89 -7.67 8.89
C ARG A 77 5.26 -7.71 8.25
N ILE A 78 5.54 -8.80 7.55
CA ILE A 78 6.64 -8.90 6.59
C ILE A 78 6.03 -8.85 5.19
N HIS A 79 6.60 -8.03 4.33
CA HIS A 79 6.24 -7.93 2.92
C HIS A 79 7.50 -8.02 2.06
N VAL A 80 7.42 -8.81 0.99
CA VAL A 80 8.50 -9.02 0.03
C VAL A 80 7.90 -9.02 -1.38
N GLU A 81 8.41 -8.13 -2.23
CA GLU A 81 7.98 -7.93 -3.60
C GLU A 81 9.21 -7.90 -4.54
N PRO A 82 9.73 -9.06 -4.97
CA PRO A 82 10.63 -9.13 -6.11
C PRO A 82 9.89 -8.80 -7.41
N GLY A 83 10.59 -8.13 -8.31
CA GLY A 83 10.10 -7.73 -9.62
C GLY A 83 11.15 -7.89 -10.72
N VAL A 84 10.68 -8.21 -11.92
CA VAL A 84 11.49 -8.27 -13.13
C VAL A 84 10.73 -7.54 -14.23
N SER A 85 11.41 -6.65 -14.94
CA SER A 85 10.85 -5.93 -16.09
C SER A 85 11.82 -5.93 -17.26
N LEU A 86 11.29 -5.88 -18.48
CA LEU A 86 12.07 -5.79 -19.70
C LEU A 86 11.63 -4.55 -20.49
N PRO A 87 12.26 -3.38 -20.26
CA PRO A 87 11.92 -2.19 -21.02
C PRO A 87 12.46 -2.27 -22.45
N LEU A 88 11.55 -2.30 -23.42
CA LEU A 88 11.84 -2.24 -24.85
C LEU A 88 11.43 -0.86 -25.36
N ASP A 89 12.41 0.02 -25.57
CA ASP A 89 12.19 1.39 -26.01
C ASP A 89 12.69 1.58 -27.46
N TRP A 90 11.88 2.23 -28.28
CA TRP A 90 12.20 2.67 -29.65
C TRP A 90 11.98 4.18 -29.77
N SER A 91 12.49 4.80 -30.84
CA SER A 91 12.29 6.25 -31.06
C SER A 91 10.82 6.65 -31.27
N TYR A 92 9.95 5.69 -31.60
CA TYR A 92 8.53 5.90 -31.90
C TYR A 92 7.57 5.27 -30.88
N GLY A 93 8.08 4.69 -29.79
CA GLY A 93 7.24 4.09 -28.77
C GLY A 93 7.99 3.16 -27.81
N PHE A 94 7.26 2.47 -26.96
CA PHE A 94 7.81 1.53 -26.00
C PHE A 94 6.83 0.40 -25.67
N ILE A 95 7.37 -0.73 -25.22
CA ILE A 95 6.62 -1.81 -24.57
C ILE A 95 7.44 -2.30 -23.36
N LYS A 96 6.82 -2.36 -22.18
CA LYS A 96 7.46 -2.66 -20.90
C LYS A 96 6.66 -3.75 -20.18
N PRO A 97 6.85 -5.04 -20.51
CA PRO A 97 6.36 -6.13 -19.69
C PRO A 97 7.05 -6.15 -18.33
N SER A 98 6.29 -6.49 -17.29
CA SER A 98 6.78 -6.65 -15.92
C SER A 98 6.06 -7.79 -15.23
N VAL A 99 6.81 -8.59 -14.47
CA VAL A 99 6.31 -9.62 -13.56
C VAL A 99 6.78 -9.28 -12.16
N LYS A 100 5.87 -9.34 -11.19
CA LYS A 100 6.16 -9.16 -9.77
C LYS A 100 5.52 -10.29 -8.97
N TYR A 101 6.04 -10.57 -7.79
CA TYR A 101 5.45 -11.53 -6.88
C TYR A 101 5.35 -10.92 -5.49
N LEU A 102 4.12 -10.70 -5.02
CA LEU A 102 3.86 -10.10 -3.73
C LEU A 102 3.66 -11.21 -2.71
N TYR A 103 4.58 -11.33 -1.76
CA TYR A 103 4.43 -12.19 -0.60
C TYR A 103 4.28 -11.34 0.66
N THR A 104 3.24 -11.57 1.44
CA THR A 104 3.00 -10.87 2.71
C THR A 104 2.67 -11.90 3.77
N GLN A 105 3.30 -11.80 4.93
CA GLN A 105 3.00 -12.63 6.09
C GLN A 105 2.69 -11.74 7.28
N TYR A 106 1.68 -12.13 8.04
CA TYR A 106 1.22 -11.47 9.25
C TYR A 106 1.40 -12.38 10.45
N ASP A 107 1.85 -11.78 11.54
CA ASP A 107 1.87 -12.36 12.87
C ASP A 107 1.04 -11.44 13.78
N LEU A 108 -0.20 -11.87 14.06
CA LEU A 108 -1.27 -11.06 14.65
C LEU A 108 -1.56 -11.48 16.09
N ASP A 109 -1.76 -10.47 16.94
CA ASP A 109 -2.36 -10.61 18.26
C ASP A 109 -3.76 -9.99 18.25
N LEU A 110 -4.71 -10.65 18.91
CA LEU A 110 -6.06 -10.16 19.07
C LEU A 110 -6.48 -10.26 20.54
N ASP A 111 -6.92 -9.12 21.09
CA ASP A 111 -7.39 -9.04 22.45
C ASP A 111 -8.68 -9.86 22.67
N GLN A 112 -8.97 -10.20 23.92
CA GLN A 112 -10.13 -11.04 24.24
C GLN A 112 -11.45 -10.41 23.79
N GLN A 113 -11.55 -9.08 23.85
CA GLN A 113 -12.73 -8.37 23.36
C GLN A 113 -12.90 -8.54 21.85
N GLY A 114 -11.83 -8.46 21.06
CA GLY A 114 -11.87 -8.76 19.62
C GLY A 114 -12.30 -10.18 19.34
N LYS A 115 -11.75 -11.16 20.04
CA LYS A 115 -12.16 -12.58 19.91
C LYS A 115 -13.65 -12.79 20.21
N ASN A 116 -14.18 -12.09 21.22
CA ASN A 116 -15.59 -12.17 21.60
C ASN A 116 -16.54 -11.39 20.68
N THR A 117 -16.02 -10.50 19.83
CA THR A 117 -16.80 -9.60 18.98
C THR A 117 -16.49 -9.79 17.49
N LEU A 118 -15.98 -10.97 17.11
CA LEU A 118 -15.81 -11.35 15.72
C LEU A 118 -17.15 -11.24 14.97
N LEU A 119 -17.13 -10.60 13.80
CA LEU A 119 -18.31 -10.47 12.96
C LEU A 119 -18.63 -11.80 12.28
N ALA A 120 -19.86 -11.97 11.81
CA ALA A 120 -20.25 -13.17 11.06
C ALA A 120 -19.31 -13.38 9.85
N GLY A 121 -18.76 -14.59 9.74
CA GLY A 121 -17.78 -14.94 8.72
C GLY A 121 -16.33 -14.52 9.01
N GLN A 122 -16.04 -13.95 10.19
CA GLN A 122 -14.67 -13.73 10.64
C GLN A 122 -14.19 -14.88 11.52
N GLU A 123 -13.03 -15.42 11.19
CA GLU A 123 -12.25 -16.31 12.03
C GLU A 123 -10.92 -15.64 12.34
N PHE A 124 -10.43 -15.81 13.56
CA PHE A 124 -9.13 -15.29 13.94
C PHE A 124 -8.07 -16.38 13.83
N ASN A 125 -7.02 -16.08 13.08
CA ASN A 125 -5.79 -16.83 13.03
C ASN A 125 -4.64 -15.83 13.20
N SER A 126 -3.69 -16.18 14.06
CA SER A 126 -2.53 -15.33 14.36
C SER A 126 -1.50 -15.35 13.22
N SER A 127 -1.50 -16.37 12.36
CA SER A 127 -0.55 -16.49 11.24
C SER A 127 -1.30 -16.51 9.92
N GLU A 128 -1.35 -15.37 9.25
CA GLU A 128 -1.98 -15.20 7.93
C GLU A 128 -0.93 -14.90 6.87
N ASP A 129 -1.09 -15.46 5.68
CA ASP A 129 -0.18 -15.19 4.55
C ASP A 129 -0.95 -14.88 3.27
N ARG A 130 -0.29 -14.16 2.36
CA ARG A 130 -0.84 -13.75 1.09
C ARG A 130 0.25 -13.77 0.02
N SER A 131 0.04 -14.59 -1.00
CA SER A 131 0.89 -14.66 -2.19
C SER A 131 0.11 -14.27 -3.46
N VAL A 132 0.58 -13.26 -4.18
CA VAL A 132 -0.08 -12.76 -5.41
C VAL A 132 0.96 -12.55 -6.51
N PRO A 133 0.94 -13.32 -7.62
CA PRO A 133 1.68 -12.97 -8.81
C PRO A 133 0.99 -11.80 -9.53
N ILE A 134 1.79 -10.85 -10.02
CA ILE A 134 1.31 -9.72 -10.81
C ILE A 134 2.04 -9.72 -12.14
N PHE A 135 1.29 -9.66 -13.22
CA PHE A 135 1.80 -9.43 -14.56
C PHE A 135 1.26 -8.11 -15.06
N SER A 136 2.09 -7.31 -15.71
CA SER A 136 1.64 -6.07 -16.33
C SER A 136 2.39 -5.81 -17.62
N VAL A 137 1.72 -5.09 -18.53
CA VAL A 137 2.32 -4.61 -19.78
C VAL A 137 1.95 -3.15 -19.95
N ASP A 138 2.96 -2.29 -19.96
CA ASP A 138 2.81 -0.87 -20.29
C ASP A 138 3.31 -0.63 -21.71
N SER A 139 2.53 0.06 -22.54
CA SER A 139 2.89 0.34 -23.92
C SER A 139 2.46 1.74 -24.34
N GLY A 140 3.23 2.35 -25.23
CA GLY A 140 2.94 3.69 -25.74
C GLY A 140 3.59 3.93 -27.10
N LEU A 141 3.04 4.90 -27.82
CA LEU A 141 3.55 5.34 -29.12
C LEU A 141 3.76 6.85 -29.11
N TYR A 142 4.64 7.33 -29.99
CA TYR A 142 4.92 8.75 -30.18
C TYR A 142 4.63 9.14 -31.62
N PHE A 143 3.70 10.07 -31.82
CA PHE A 143 3.39 10.63 -33.14
C PHE A 143 3.60 12.13 -33.12
N ASP A 144 4.37 12.63 -34.09
CA ASP A 144 4.62 14.05 -34.27
C ASP A 144 4.07 14.52 -35.61
N ARG A 145 3.44 15.70 -35.61
CA ARG A 145 3.12 16.42 -36.85
C ARG A 145 3.49 17.88 -36.74
N ASN A 146 4.08 18.41 -37.80
CA ASN A 146 4.23 19.86 -37.96
C ASN A 146 2.89 20.43 -38.42
N THR A 147 2.44 21.51 -37.80
CA THR A 147 1.20 22.22 -38.14
C THR A 147 1.45 23.71 -38.15
N GLU A 148 0.70 24.44 -38.97
CA GLU A 148 0.75 25.89 -39.01
C GLU A 148 -0.61 26.43 -38.57
N LEU A 149 -0.60 27.27 -37.54
CA LEU A 149 -1.80 27.88 -37.00
C LEU A 149 -1.54 29.39 -36.89
N PHE A 150 -2.37 30.19 -37.53
CA PHE A 150 -2.28 31.66 -37.53
C PHE A 150 -0.91 32.19 -38.00
N GLY A 151 -0.29 31.55 -38.98
CA GLY A 151 1.01 31.95 -39.53
C GLY A 151 2.22 31.55 -38.67
N ASN A 152 2.01 30.80 -37.58
CA ASN A 152 3.07 30.30 -36.72
C ASN A 152 3.23 28.79 -36.88
N GLN A 153 4.48 28.32 -36.90
CA GLN A 153 4.80 26.91 -36.96
C GLN A 153 4.76 26.28 -35.57
N TYR A 154 4.01 25.18 -35.44
CA TYR A 154 3.91 24.38 -34.22
C TYR A 154 4.25 22.93 -34.53
N LYS A 155 4.79 22.24 -33.51
CA LYS A 155 4.90 20.78 -33.50
C LYS A 155 3.85 20.24 -32.54
N GLN A 156 2.91 19.44 -33.06
CA GLN A 156 1.90 18.78 -32.26
C GLN A 156 2.28 17.31 -32.09
N THR A 157 2.33 16.87 -30.84
CA THR A 157 2.62 15.49 -30.47
C THR A 157 1.34 14.80 -29.97
N LEU A 158 1.14 13.55 -30.36
CA LEU A 158 0.08 12.65 -29.88
C LEU A 158 0.74 11.40 -29.27
N GLU A 159 0.46 11.14 -27.99
CA GLU A 159 1.11 10.07 -27.21
C GLU A 159 0.06 9.09 -26.64
N PRO A 160 -0.50 8.18 -27.45
CA PRO A 160 -1.43 7.18 -26.93
C PRO A 160 -0.68 6.19 -26.03
N ARG A 161 -1.32 5.80 -24.94
CA ARG A 161 -0.79 4.82 -23.96
C ARG A 161 -1.84 3.77 -23.62
N LEU A 162 -1.42 2.52 -23.55
CA LEU A 162 -2.23 1.38 -23.14
C LEU A 162 -1.50 0.61 -22.04
N PHE A 163 -2.22 0.30 -20.97
CA PHE A 163 -1.71 -0.42 -19.80
C PHE A 163 -2.61 -1.62 -19.47
N TYR A 164 -2.01 -2.79 -19.28
CA TYR A 164 -2.67 -4.02 -18.84
C TYR A 164 -2.10 -4.50 -17.50
N LEU A 165 -2.99 -5.00 -16.62
CA LEU A 165 -2.70 -5.54 -15.28
C LEU A 165 -3.54 -6.80 -15.02
#